data_AF-A0A358M7J0-F1
#
_entry.id   AF-A0A358M7J0-F1
#
_cell.length_a   1.000
_cell.length_b   1.000
_cell.length_c   1.000
_cell.angle_alpha   90.00
_cell.angle_beta   90.00
_cell.angle_gamma   90.00
#
_symmetry.space_group_name_H-M   'P 1'
#
loop_
_entity.id
_entity.type
_entity.pdbx_description
1 polymer ?
#
loop_
_entity_poly.entity_id
_entity_poly.type
_entity_poly.pdbx_seq_one_letter_code
_entity_poly.pdbx_strand_id
1 'polypeptide(L)' 'MEEKDILVAYFSHSGTTRGVAAALSSEIDADLFEISPKEEYSNVYTQSNSEIRRNARPALSAAVDNM' A
#
# COMPACT_ATOMS: atom_id res chain seq x y z
N MET A 1 12.13 -26.67 -0.29
CA MET A 1 10.88 -25.88 -0.30
C MET A 1 11.09 -24.82 -1.35
N GLU A 2 10.12 -24.59 -2.23
CA GLU A 2 10.21 -23.51 -3.22
C GLU A 2 10.17 -22.19 -2.45
N GLU A 3 11.17 -21.34 -2.67
CA GLU A 3 11.21 -19.99 -2.12
C GLU A 3 10.01 -19.24 -2.70
N LYS A 4 9.12 -18.74 -1.83
CA LYS A 4 7.92 -18.02 -2.27
C LYS A 4 8.19 -16.53 -2.07
N ASP A 5 8.30 -15.81 -3.16
CA ASP A 5 8.36 -14.36 -3.15
C ASP A 5 6.95 -13.81 -2.92
N ILE A 6 6.65 -13.50 -1.66
CA ILE A 6 5.35 -12.99 -1.24
C ILE A 6 5.49 -11.50 -0.91
N LEU A 7 4.61 -10.68 -1.49
CA LEU A 7 4.54 -9.24 -1.24
C LEU A 7 3.22 -8.87 -0.56
N VAL A 8 3.31 -8.23 0.61
CA VAL A 8 2.20 -7.56 1.28
C VAL A 8 2.23 -6.09 0.91
N ALA A 9 1.43 -5.71 -0.10
CA ALA A 9 1.23 -4.31 -0.47
C ALA A 9 0.01 -3.72 0.25
N TYR A 10 0.16 -2.56 0.91
CA TYR A 10 -0.91 -1.94 1.69
C TYR A 10 -0.93 -0.42 1.60
N PHE A 11 -2.10 0.20 1.81
CA PHE A 11 -2.24 1.63 2.08
C PHE A 11 -2.70 1.85 3.53
N SER A 12 -2.22 2.89 4.21
CA SER A 12 -2.63 3.21 5.57
C SER A 12 -2.64 4.72 5.82
N HIS A 13 -3.76 5.25 6.31
CA HIS A 13 -3.87 6.65 6.72
C HIS A 13 -3.63 6.86 8.22
N SER A 14 -4.35 6.12 9.07
CA SER A 14 -4.30 6.25 10.54
C SER A 14 -3.38 5.24 11.23
N GLY A 15 -2.68 4.39 10.47
CA GLY A 15 -1.74 3.39 11.00
C GLY A 15 -2.34 2.02 11.29
N THR A 16 -3.67 1.88 11.31
CA THR A 16 -4.33 0.59 11.60
C THR A 16 -3.95 -0.49 10.58
N THR A 17 -4.03 -0.18 9.29
CA THR A 17 -3.68 -1.14 8.23
C THR A 17 -2.19 -1.46 8.23
N ARG A 18 -1.32 -0.48 8.54
CA ARG A 18 0.13 -0.71 8.71
C ARG A 18 0.41 -1.78 9.77
N GLY A 19 -0.27 -1.71 10.92
CA GLY A 19 -0.10 -2.69 12.00
C GLY A 19 -0.49 -4.11 11.57
N VAL A 20 -1.62 -4.25 10.87
CA VAL A 20 -2.08 -5.54 10.35
C VAL A 20 -1.15 -6.07 9.26
N ALA A 21 -0.70 -5.21 8.35
CA ALA A 21 0.20 -5.59 7.26
C ALA A 21 1.56 -6.06 7.77
N ALA A 22 2.12 -5.37 8.78
CA ALA A 22 3.36 -5.78 9.44
C ALA A 22 3.22 -7.13 10.15
N ALA A 23 2.11 -7.35 10.86
CA ALA A 23 1.83 -8.65 11.49
C ALA A 23 1.70 -9.76 10.44
N LEU A 24 0.95 -9.53 9.35
CA LEU A 24 0.77 -10.50 8.27
C LEU A 24 2.10 -10.85 7.60
N SER A 25 2.91 -9.84 7.24
CA SER A 25 4.23 -10.02 6.62
C SER A 25 5.16 -10.85 7.52
N SER A 26 5.15 -10.60 8.83
CA SER A 26 5.93 -11.39 9.79
C SER A 26 5.49 -12.84 9.92
N GLU A 27 4.19 -13.14 9.78
CA GLU A 27 3.66 -14.51 9.94
C GLU A 27 3.90 -15.39 8.71
N ILE A 28 3.98 -14.78 7.52
CA ILE A 28 4.11 -15.50 6.25
C ILE A 28 5.49 -15.35 5.59
N ASP A 29 6.42 -14.66 6.26
CA ASP A 29 7.77 -14.34 5.77
C ASP A 29 7.71 -13.64 4.40
N ALA A 30 6.98 -12.53 4.35
CA ALA A 30 6.75 -11.74 3.14
C ALA A 30 7.39 -10.36 3.20
N ASP A 31 7.76 -9.83 2.03
CA ASP A 31 8.14 -8.44 1.87
C ASP A 31 6.94 -7.51 2.09
N LEU A 32 7.24 -6.30 2.56
CA LEU A 32 6.23 -5.32 2.94
C LEU A 32 6.39 -4.04 2.11
N PHE A 33 5.32 -3.61 1.44
CA PHE A 33 5.32 -2.40 0.63
C PHE A 33 4.14 -1.47 0.97
N GLU A 34 4.45 -0.24 1.37
CA GLU A 34 3.44 0.80 1.63
C GLU A 34 3.15 1.59 0.36
N ILE A 35 1.95 1.40 -0.19
CA ILE A 35 1.39 2.18 -1.28
C ILE A 35 1.18 3.61 -0.77
N SER A 36 2.08 4.51 -1.15
CA SER A 36 2.01 5.92 -0.79
C SER A 36 1.88 6.77 -2.05
N PRO A 37 0.93 7.72 -2.10
CA PRO A 37 0.85 8.66 -3.21
C PRO A 37 2.10 9.56 -3.21
N LYS A 38 2.53 9.97 -4.40
CA LYS A 38 3.65 10.92 -4.57
C LYS A 38 3.35 12.28 -3.92
N GLU A 39 2.08 12.68 -3.97
CA GLU A 39 1.54 13.87 -3.32
C GLU A 39 0.68 13.41 -2.13
N GLU A 40 1.01 13.86 -0.91
CA GLU A 40 0.27 13.44 0.28
C GLU A 40 -1.17 13.95 0.28
N TYR A 41 -2.08 13.13 0.83
CA TYR A 41 -3.46 13.53 0.97
C TYR A 41 -3.64 14.58 2.08
N SER A 42 -3.89 15.83 1.69
CA SER A 42 -4.38 16.87 2.63
C SER A 42 -5.69 16.49 3.34
N ASN A 43 -6.63 15.90 2.59
CA ASN A 43 -7.84 15.26 3.10
C ASN A 43 -8.09 13.96 2.34
N VAL A 44 -7.79 12.82 2.96
CA VAL A 44 -7.90 11.51 2.31
C VAL A 44 -9.33 11.17 1.91
N TYR A 45 -10.32 11.59 2.71
CA TYR A 45 -11.72 11.25 2.45
C TYR A 45 -12.22 11.91 1.17
N THR A 46 -12.02 13.22 1.02
CA THR A 46 -12.49 13.95 -0.16
C THR A 46 -11.72 13.54 -1.42
N GLN A 47 -10.40 13.39 -1.30
CA GLN A 47 -9.55 13.08 -2.46
C GLN A 47 -9.77 11.66 -2.97
N SER A 48 -9.78 10.64 -2.09
CA SER A 48 -10.04 9.25 -2.50
C SER A 48 -11.43 9.08 -3.15
N ASN A 49 -12.46 9.74 -2.62
CA ASN A 49 -13.79 9.74 -3.25
C ASN A 49 -13.78 10.33 -4.66
N SER A 50 -13.04 11.42 -4.88
CA SER A 50 -12.87 12.03 -6.20
C SER A 50 -12.13 11.10 -7.17
N GLU A 51 -11.06 10.45 -6.69
CA GLU A 51 -10.25 9.53 -7.49
C GLU A 51 -11.05 8.31 -7.93
N ILE A 52 -11.83 7.71 -7.03
CA ILE A 52 -12.72 6.58 -7.36
C ILE A 52 -13.72 6.99 -8.44
N ARG A 53 -14.42 8.13 -8.27
CA ARG A 53 -15.42 8.62 -9.23
C ARG A 53 -14.86 8.91 -10.61
N ARG A 54 -13.60 9.37 -10.66
CA ARG A 54 -12.91 9.73 -11.91
C ARG A 54 -12.08 8.57 -12.49
N ASN A 55 -12.07 7.42 -11.82
CA ASN A 55 -11.15 6.33 -12.11
C ASN A 55 -9.68 6.81 -12.19
N ALA A 56 -9.31 7.81 -11.37
CA ALA A 56 -7.96 8.33 -11.34
C ALA A 56 -7.01 7.30 -10.72
N ARG A 57 -5.75 7.35 -11.11
CA ARG A 57 -4.65 6.56 -10.54
C ARG A 57 -3.52 7.53 -10.21
N PRO A 58 -3.47 8.06 -8.98
CA PRO A 58 -2.42 8.97 -8.57
C PRO A 58 -1.04 8.33 -8.74
N ALA A 59 -0.03 9.14 -9.06
CA ALA A 59 1.34 8.67 -9.07
C ALA A 59 1.74 8.20 -7.66
N LEU A 60 2.45 7.08 -7.57
CA LEU A 60 3.00 6.57 -6.31
C LEU A 60 4.39 7.17 -6.05
N SER A 61 4.79 7.22 -4.79
CA SER A 61 6.14 7.68 -4.39
C SER A 61 7.22 6.65 -4.69
N ALA A 62 6.86 5.37 -4.78
CA ALA A 62 7.74 4.25 -5.06
C ALA A 62 7.02 3.18 -5.91
N ALA A 63 7.81 2.31 -6.52
CA ALA A 63 7.36 1.10 -7.21
C ALA A 63 8.18 -0.08 -6.71
N VAL A 64 7.65 -1.29 -6.89
CA VAL A 64 8.34 -2.55 -6.63
C VAL A 64 8.71 -3.14 -7.98
N ASP A 65 9.98 -3.56 -8.12
CA ASP A 65 10.43 -4.28 -9.31
C ASP A 65 9.78 -5.68 -9.35
N ASN A 66 9.87 -6.36 -10.51
CA ASN A 66 9.44 -7.76 -10.55
C ASN A 66 10.27 -8.57 -9.56
N MET A 67 9.57 -9.30 -8.69
CA MET A 67 10.12 -10.25 -7.74
C MET A 67 10.21 -11.63 -8.40
#